data_AF-A0A2R6P8T0-F1
#
_entry.id   AF-A0A2R6P8T0-F1
#
_cell.length_a   1.000
_cell.length_b   1.000
_cell.length_c   1.000
_cell.angle_alpha   90.00
_cell.angle_beta   90.00
_cell.angle_gamma   90.00
#
_symmetry.space_group_name_H-M   'P 1'
#
loop_
_entity.id
_entity.type
_entity.pdbx_description
1 polymer ?
#
loop_
_entity_poly.entity_id
_entity_poly.type
_entity_poly.pdbx_seq_one_letter_code
_entity_poly.pdbx_strand_id
1 'polypeptide(L)'
;MSLPSGNYIITSKVPDGQSLSIGRNLAEDKSLLPKKVISLPPGVEAPVWAVQLLDNGKYILRIGGAATAEFEDKVFAVLLDVPIPTEWTITHVPQHGPNIYIIEKGDLSTGWVVPESEEPYTQIAVRPLIATRSLPPQYLPSEQFHIIPIE
;
A
#
# COMPACT_ATOMS: atom_id res chain seq x y z
N MET A 1 10.46 -13.58 -7.85
CA MET A 1 11.27 -13.44 -6.63
C MET A 1 10.43 -12.69 -5.61
N SER A 2 10.49 -13.06 -4.33
CA SER A 2 9.83 -12.33 -3.24
C SER A 2 10.54 -11.00 -3.00
N LEU A 3 9.79 -9.99 -2.54
CA LEU A 3 10.37 -8.73 -2.08
C LEU A 3 11.10 -8.99 -0.74
N PRO A 4 12.38 -8.63 -0.58
CA PRO A 4 13.08 -8.87 0.68
C PRO A 4 12.54 -7.95 1.79
N SER A 5 12.67 -8.38 3.06
CA SER A 5 12.42 -7.49 4.19
C SER A 5 13.35 -6.29 4.15
N GLY A 6 12.85 -5.10 4.50
CA GLY A 6 13.65 -3.87 4.45
C GLY A 6 12.82 -2.60 4.57
N ASN A 7 13.50 -1.47 4.38
CA ASN A 7 12.89 -0.16 4.37
C ASN A 7 12.65 0.29 2.92
N TYR A 8 11.46 0.81 2.65
CA TYR A 8 11.01 1.14 1.31
C TYR A 8 10.28 2.47 1.28
N ILE A 9 10.29 3.10 0.10
CA ILE A 9 9.32 4.10 -0.29
C ILE A 9 8.23 3.39 -1.11
N ILE A 10 6.96 3.65 -0.77
CA ILE A 10 5.80 3.16 -1.52
C ILE A 10 5.12 4.35 -2.18
N THR A 11 5.02 4.33 -3.51
CA THR A 11 4.26 5.33 -4.28
C THR A 11 3.25 4.65 -5.20
N SER A 12 2.21 5.38 -5.59
CA SER A 12 1.24 4.95 -6.60
C SER A 12 1.20 5.97 -7.73
N LYS A 13 0.89 5.51 -8.94
CA LYS A 13 0.53 6.40 -10.05
C LYS A 13 -0.96 6.67 -10.03
N VAL A 14 -1.33 7.94 -10.15
CA VAL A 14 -2.72 8.36 -10.40
C VAL A 14 -2.92 8.64 -11.90
N PRO A 15 -4.17 8.68 -12.41
CA PRO A 15 -4.48 8.79 -13.84
C PRO A 15 -3.86 9.98 -14.58
N ASP A 16 -3.49 11.06 -13.89
CA ASP A 16 -2.79 12.23 -14.45
C ASP A 16 -1.27 12.03 -14.65
N GLY A 17 -0.75 10.84 -14.30
CA GLY A 17 0.65 10.47 -14.41
C GLY A 17 1.53 10.91 -13.24
N GLN A 18 0.96 11.56 -12.22
CA GLN A 18 1.70 11.95 -11.03
C GLN A 18 1.93 10.75 -10.10
N SER A 19 3.14 10.66 -9.55
CA SER A 19 3.45 9.69 -8.49
C SER A 19 3.14 10.30 -7.12
N LEU A 20 2.25 9.66 -6.38
CA LEU A 20 1.89 10.05 -5.02
C LEU A 20 2.48 9.08 -4.01
N SER A 21 3.16 9.62 -3.00
CA SER A 21 3.66 8.83 -1.88
C SER A 21 2.50 8.31 -1.04
N ILE A 22 2.58 7.05 -0.60
CA ILE A 22 1.58 6.46 0.27
C ILE A 22 2.09 6.49 1.70
N GLY A 23 1.24 6.85 2.67
CA GLY A 23 1.70 7.00 4.04
C GLY A 23 0.63 7.40 5.03
N ARG A 24 1.04 8.06 6.10
CA ARG A 24 0.19 8.67 7.13
C ARG A 24 0.25 10.18 7.03
N ASN A 25 -0.72 10.86 7.64
CA ASN A 25 -0.68 12.32 7.70
C ASN A 25 0.49 12.79 8.58
N LEU A 26 1.12 13.91 8.24
CA LEU A 26 2.22 14.49 9.01
C LEU A 26 1.76 14.95 10.41
N ALA A 27 0.53 15.47 10.48
CA ALA A 27 -0.11 15.87 11.72
C ALA A 27 -1.37 15.03 11.94
N GLU A 28 -1.39 14.29 13.05
CA GLU A 28 -2.50 13.44 13.46
C GLU A 28 -2.91 13.78 14.90
N ASP A 29 -4.13 13.40 15.28
CA ASP A 29 -4.52 13.45 16.68
C ASP A 29 -3.63 12.54 17.55
N LYS A 30 -3.60 12.83 18.86
CA LYS A 30 -2.82 12.05 19.84
C LYS A 30 -3.56 10.80 20.34
N SER A 31 -4.69 10.44 19.72
CA SER A 31 -5.41 9.24 20.13
C SER A 31 -4.66 7.99 19.68
N LEU A 32 -4.96 6.85 20.30
CA LEU A 32 -4.46 5.55 19.86
C LEU A 32 -5.38 4.90 18.81
N LEU A 33 -6.35 5.65 18.28
CA LEU A 33 -7.23 5.15 17.22
C LEU A 33 -6.41 4.84 15.94
N PRO A 34 -6.84 3.83 15.15
CA PRO A 34 -6.22 3.52 13.88
C PRO A 34 -6.06 4.76 13.00
N LYS A 35 -4.87 4.90 12.42
CA LYS A 35 -4.50 6.06 11.61
C LYS A 35 -4.67 5.73 10.14
N LYS A 36 -5.26 6.65 9.38
CA LYS A 36 -5.54 6.39 7.95
C LYS A 36 -4.24 6.25 7.17
N VAL A 37 -4.19 5.28 6.27
CA VAL A 37 -3.15 5.22 5.23
C VAL A 37 -3.70 5.91 3.98
N ILE A 38 -3.02 6.94 3.51
CA ILE A 38 -3.50 7.89 2.51
C ILE A 38 -2.49 8.10 1.37
N SER A 39 -2.97 8.57 0.22
CA SER A 39 -2.12 9.21 -0.79
C SER A 39 -1.76 10.61 -0.33
N LEU A 40 -0.47 10.89 -0.26
CA LEU A 40 0.06 12.19 0.13
C LEU A 40 0.11 13.12 -1.09
N PRO A 41 -0.18 14.41 -0.91
CA PRO A 41 -0.08 15.36 -2.00
C PRO A 41 1.38 15.52 -2.47
N PRO A 42 1.58 16.03 -3.69
CA PRO A 42 2.91 16.27 -4.25
C PRO A 42 3.73 17.23 -3.36
N GLY A 43 5.05 17.01 -3.32
CA GLY A 43 5.98 17.84 -2.55
C GLY A 43 6.08 17.49 -1.06
N VAL A 44 5.29 16.54 -0.56
CA VAL A 44 5.49 15.95 0.76
C VAL A 44 6.62 14.92 0.69
N GLU A 45 7.52 14.95 1.68
CA GLU A 45 8.59 13.96 1.81
C GLU A 45 7.98 12.55 1.92
N ALA A 46 8.49 11.63 1.09
CA ALA A 46 7.97 10.28 1.03
C ALA A 46 8.30 9.55 2.35
N PRO A 47 7.30 9.01 3.06
CA PRO A 47 7.56 8.37 4.34
C PRO A 47 8.12 6.97 4.14
N VAL A 48 8.92 6.55 5.12
CA VAL A 48 9.58 5.25 5.12
C VAL A 48 8.64 4.16 5.62
N TRP A 49 8.48 3.11 4.81
CA TRP A 49 7.78 1.88 5.14
C TRP A 49 8.77 0.81 5.56
N ALA A 50 8.49 0.11 6.67
CA ALA A 50 9.17 -1.14 6.98
C ALA A 50 8.32 -2.31 6.46
N VAL A 51 8.86 -3.04 5.50
CA VAL A 51 8.24 -4.23 4.91
C VAL A 51 8.91 -5.46 5.50
N GLN A 52 8.14 -6.34 6.13
CA GLN A 52 8.64 -7.56 6.75
C GLN A 52 8.03 -8.78 6.06
N LEU A 53 8.86 -9.58 5.38
CA LEU A 53 8.51 -10.93 4.94
C LEU A 53 8.44 -11.87 6.15
N LEU A 54 7.35 -12.60 6.26
CA LEU A 54 7.08 -13.61 7.28
C LEU A 54 7.47 -15.01 6.79
N ASP A 55 7.61 -15.95 7.71
CA ASP A 55 7.94 -17.36 7.41
C ASP A 55 6.90 -18.06 6.52
N ASN A 56 5.65 -17.57 6.54
CA ASN A 56 4.56 -18.08 5.70
C ASN A 56 4.54 -17.46 4.29
N GLY A 57 5.52 -16.63 3.93
CA GLY A 57 5.63 -15.99 2.61
C GLY A 57 4.79 -14.73 2.43
N LYS A 58 4.04 -14.30 3.45
CA LYS A 58 3.26 -13.05 3.46
C LYS A 58 4.05 -11.91 4.10
N TYR A 59 3.45 -10.73 4.13
CA TYR A 59 4.09 -9.50 4.57
C TYR A 59 3.30 -8.79 5.64
N ILE A 60 4.02 -8.17 6.59
CA ILE A 60 3.51 -7.06 7.39
C ILE A 60 4.14 -5.77 6.87
N LEU A 61 3.31 -4.80 6.52
CA LEU A 61 3.74 -3.46 6.15
C LEU A 61 3.55 -2.54 7.35
N ARG A 62 4.60 -1.81 7.74
CA ARG A 62 4.54 -0.85 8.85
C ARG A 62 4.86 0.57 8.38
N ILE A 63 4.16 1.54 8.96
CA ILE A 63 4.36 2.97 8.70
C ILE A 63 4.31 3.76 10.01
N GLY A 64 5.39 4.48 10.31
CA GLY A 64 5.56 5.14 11.61
C GLY A 64 5.50 4.15 12.78
N GLY A 65 6.09 2.96 12.61
CA GLY A 65 6.17 1.89 13.62
C GLY A 65 4.93 0.99 13.75
N ALA A 66 3.79 1.40 13.20
CA ALA A 66 2.53 0.65 13.32
C ALA A 66 2.27 -0.22 12.09
N ALA A 67 1.78 -1.45 12.31
CA ALA A 67 1.39 -2.35 11.24
C ALA A 67 0.09 -1.91 10.57
N THR A 68 -0.09 -2.29 9.31
CA THR A 68 -1.33 -2.03 8.59
C THR A 68 -2.36 -3.12 8.80
N ALA A 69 -3.62 -2.73 8.84
CA ALA A 69 -4.77 -3.60 8.80
C ALA A 69 -5.80 -3.07 7.82
N GLU A 70 -6.55 -3.99 7.22
CA GLU A 70 -7.84 -3.68 6.62
C GLU A 70 -8.88 -3.47 7.73
N PHE A 71 -9.67 -2.41 7.59
CA PHE A 71 -10.84 -2.15 8.40
C PHE A 71 -11.85 -1.34 7.59
N GLU A 72 -13.10 -1.81 7.51
CA GLU A 72 -14.17 -1.18 6.73
C GLU A 72 -13.74 -0.85 5.29
N ASP A 73 -13.14 -1.83 4.61
CA ASP A 73 -12.69 -1.74 3.21
C ASP A 73 -11.63 -0.64 2.97
N LYS A 74 -10.85 -0.30 4.00
CA LYS A 74 -9.79 0.71 3.93
C LYS A 74 -8.55 0.28 4.69
N VAL A 75 -7.42 0.86 4.32
CA VAL A 75 -6.14 0.62 4.98
C VAL A 75 -5.95 1.59 6.13
N PHE A 76 -5.63 1.05 7.30
CA PHE A 76 -5.25 1.79 8.49
C PHE A 76 -3.92 1.28 9.04
N ALA A 77 -3.15 2.15 9.68
CA ALA A 77 -2.07 1.80 10.57
C ALA A 77 -2.64 1.64 12.00
N VAL A 78 -2.52 0.43 12.57
CA VAL A 78 -3.09 0.08 13.87
C VAL A 78 -2.05 0.22 14.97
N LEU A 79 -2.24 1.20 15.86
CA LEU A 79 -1.25 1.53 16.91
C LEU A 79 -1.25 0.54 18.08
N LEU A 80 -2.33 -0.23 18.23
CA LEU A 80 -2.57 -1.19 19.31
C LEU A 80 -2.85 -2.61 18.81
N ASP A 81 -2.57 -2.90 17.53
CA ASP A 81 -2.93 -4.16 16.88
C ASP A 81 -4.44 -4.51 17.01
N VAL A 82 -5.27 -3.47 17.07
CA VAL A 82 -6.74 -3.55 17.03
C VAL A 82 -7.25 -2.63 15.92
N PRO A 83 -7.84 -3.17 14.83
CA PRO A 83 -7.94 -4.61 14.53
C PRO A 83 -6.57 -5.28 14.33
N ILE A 84 -6.56 -6.62 14.36
CA ILE A 84 -5.35 -7.42 14.18
C ILE A 84 -4.69 -7.04 12.84
N PRO A 85 -3.36 -6.85 12.81
CA PRO A 85 -2.63 -6.57 11.58
C PRO A 85 -2.98 -7.55 10.46
N THR A 86 -3.22 -7.01 9.27
CA THR A 86 -3.49 -7.83 8.09
C THR A 86 -2.18 -8.33 7.52
N GLU A 87 -2.09 -9.62 7.27
CA GLU A 87 -1.02 -10.18 6.45
C GLU A 87 -1.32 -9.90 4.98
N TRP A 88 -0.35 -9.35 4.25
CA TRP A 88 -0.48 -8.97 2.86
C TRP A 88 0.34 -9.89 1.95
N THR A 89 -0.09 -10.06 0.70
CA THR A 89 0.70 -10.64 -0.38
C THR A 89 1.18 -9.49 -1.27
N ILE A 90 2.49 -9.42 -1.51
CA ILE A 90 3.09 -8.44 -2.43
C ILE A 90 3.56 -9.19 -3.67
N THR A 91 2.92 -8.90 -4.81
CA THR A 91 3.18 -9.60 -6.07
C THR A 91 3.81 -8.66 -7.09
N HIS A 92 5.00 -9.00 -7.58
CA HIS A 92 5.67 -8.23 -8.64
C HIS A 92 4.92 -8.42 -9.97
N VAL A 93 4.62 -7.30 -10.65
CA VAL A 93 3.91 -7.27 -11.93
C VAL A 93 4.81 -6.64 -13.02
N PRO A 94 5.83 -7.39 -13.50
CA PRO A 94 6.89 -6.85 -14.36
C PRO A 94 6.40 -6.28 -15.69
N GLN A 95 5.23 -6.71 -16.17
CA GLN A 95 4.59 -6.18 -17.36
C GLN A 95 4.21 -4.70 -17.25
N HIS A 96 4.17 -4.14 -16.04
CA HIS A 96 3.91 -2.72 -15.79
C HIS A 96 5.19 -1.89 -15.54
N GLY A 97 6.35 -2.55 -15.44
CA GLY A 97 7.65 -1.91 -15.25
C GLY A 97 8.47 -2.51 -14.10
N PRO A 98 9.69 -2.00 -13.88
CA PRO A 98 10.51 -2.41 -12.76
C PRO A 98 9.93 -1.92 -11.44
N ASN A 99 10.02 -2.74 -10.40
CA ASN A 99 9.58 -2.40 -9.04
C ASN A 99 8.10 -2.07 -8.91
N ILE A 100 7.25 -2.60 -9.82
CA ILE A 100 5.80 -2.46 -9.74
C ILE A 100 5.19 -3.68 -9.09
N TYR A 101 4.36 -3.46 -8.10
CA TYR A 101 3.72 -4.49 -7.32
C TYR A 101 2.23 -4.21 -7.16
N ILE A 102 1.47 -5.28 -6.94
CA ILE A 102 0.13 -5.20 -6.33
C ILE A 102 0.25 -5.65 -4.87
N ILE A 103 -0.60 -5.11 -4.01
CA ILE A 103 -0.64 -5.43 -2.58
C ILE A 103 -2.04 -5.99 -2.29
N GLU A 104 -2.12 -7.28 -2.03
CA GLU A 104 -3.37 -8.00 -1.79
C GLU A 104 -3.43 -8.48 -0.34
N LYS A 105 -4.62 -8.74 0.20
CA LYS A 105 -4.75 -9.51 1.43
C LYS A 105 -4.09 -10.87 1.25
N GLY A 106 -3.65 -11.47 2.36
CA GLY A 106 -3.00 -12.78 2.37
C GLY A 106 -3.87 -13.93 1.83
N ASP A 107 -5.18 -13.72 1.68
CA ASP A 107 -6.16 -14.64 1.06
C ASP A 107 -6.45 -14.32 -0.42
N LEU A 108 -5.85 -13.27 -0.98
CA LEU A 108 -6.01 -12.78 -2.35
C LEU A 108 -7.43 -12.33 -2.71
N SER A 109 -8.31 -12.06 -1.74
CA SER A 109 -9.69 -11.69 -2.05
C SER A 109 -9.83 -10.24 -2.53
N THR A 110 -9.00 -9.35 -2.01
CA THR A 110 -9.02 -7.90 -2.22
C THR A 110 -7.62 -7.34 -2.03
N GLY A 111 -7.34 -6.17 -2.60
CA GLY A 111 -6.06 -5.49 -2.48
C GLY A 111 -6.19 -3.98 -2.37
N TRP A 112 -5.04 -3.33 -2.19
CA TRP A 112 -4.93 -1.89 -2.07
C TRP A 112 -5.31 -1.24 -3.40
N VAL A 113 -6.16 -0.22 -3.32
CA VAL A 113 -6.57 0.60 -4.45
C VAL A 113 -6.50 2.06 -4.02
N VAL A 114 -5.80 2.88 -4.80
CA VAL A 114 -5.89 4.34 -4.70
C VAL A 114 -7.20 4.78 -5.35
N PRO A 115 -8.19 5.25 -4.59
CA PRO A 115 -9.44 5.72 -5.19
C PRO A 115 -9.19 6.90 -6.13
N GLU A 116 -9.91 6.94 -7.24
CA GLU A 116 -9.97 8.13 -8.08
C GLU A 116 -10.63 9.26 -7.29
N SER A 117 -9.86 10.31 -7.02
CA SER A 117 -10.29 11.46 -6.22
C SER A 117 -9.43 12.66 -6.60
N GLU A 118 -10.07 13.82 -6.74
CA GLU A 118 -9.36 15.10 -6.90
C GLU A 118 -8.90 15.67 -5.54
N GLU A 119 -9.29 15.03 -4.43
CA GLU A 119 -8.95 15.48 -3.09
C GLU A 119 -7.57 14.97 -2.66
N PRO A 120 -6.69 15.86 -2.12
CA PRO A 120 -5.46 15.41 -1.48
C PRO A 120 -5.80 14.56 -0.24
N TYR A 121 -4.86 13.71 0.20
CA TYR A 121 -5.03 12.89 1.41
C TYR A 121 -6.13 11.81 1.28
N THR A 122 -6.36 11.31 0.07
CA THR A 122 -7.35 10.25 -0.18
C THR A 122 -6.90 8.95 0.48
N GLN A 123 -7.77 8.33 1.28
CA GLN A 123 -7.46 7.08 1.97
C GLN A 123 -7.41 5.89 1.01
N ILE A 124 -6.43 5.01 1.19
CA ILE A 124 -6.29 3.79 0.42
C ILE A 124 -7.45 2.84 0.76
N ALA A 125 -8.14 2.39 -0.28
CA ALA A 125 -9.23 1.42 -0.17
C ALA A 125 -8.69 0.00 -0.28
N VAL A 126 -9.46 -0.96 0.21
CA VAL A 126 -9.25 -2.39 0.01
C VAL A 126 -10.42 -2.93 -0.79
N ARG A 127 -10.19 -3.36 -2.03
CA ARG A 127 -11.24 -3.78 -2.98
C ARG A 127 -10.78 -4.95 -3.85
N PRO A 128 -11.69 -5.69 -4.50
CA PRO A 128 -11.29 -6.65 -5.53
C PRO A 128 -10.47 -5.95 -6.63
N LEU A 129 -9.31 -6.50 -6.97
CA LEU A 129 -8.48 -5.96 -8.05
C LEU A 129 -9.07 -6.35 -9.42
N ILE A 130 -8.97 -5.44 -10.38
CA ILE A 130 -9.50 -5.60 -11.73
C ILE A 130 -8.33 -5.77 -12.69
N ALA A 131 -8.27 -6.95 -13.32
CA ALA A 131 -7.26 -7.23 -14.34
C ALA A 131 -7.88 -7.67 -15.67
N THR A 132 -7.16 -7.42 -16.76
CA THR A 132 -7.51 -7.98 -18.07
C THR A 132 -7.36 -9.50 -18.09
N ARG A 133 -8.07 -10.16 -19.02
CA ARG A 133 -7.92 -11.61 -19.28
C ARG A 133 -6.71 -11.97 -20.17
N SER A 134 -5.72 -11.08 -20.29
CA SER A 134 -4.51 -11.33 -21.07
C SER A 134 -3.48 -12.15 -20.28
N LEU A 135 -2.46 -12.66 -20.98
CA LEU A 135 -1.29 -13.28 -20.36
C LEU A 135 -0.02 -12.49 -20.76
N PRO A 136 0.61 -11.72 -19.84
CA PRO A 136 0.22 -11.52 -18.43
C PRO A 136 -1.02 -10.62 -18.26
N PRO A 137 -1.73 -10.69 -17.12
CA PRO A 137 -2.82 -9.78 -16.79
C PRO A 137 -2.35 -8.33 -16.71
N GLN A 138 -3.19 -7.39 -17.10
CA GLN A 138 -2.93 -5.95 -16.97
C GLN A 138 -3.84 -5.40 -15.86
N TYR A 139 -3.25 -4.76 -14.85
CA TYR A 139 -3.94 -4.14 -13.72
C TYR A 139 -4.20 -2.66 -13.96
N LEU A 140 -5.14 -2.07 -13.22
CA LEU A 140 -5.39 -0.63 -13.30
C LEU A 140 -4.24 0.16 -12.67
N PRO A 141 -3.95 1.40 -13.13
CA PRO A 141 -2.92 2.24 -12.51
C PRO A 141 -3.14 2.47 -11.00
N SER A 142 -4.40 2.58 -10.57
CA SER A 142 -4.79 2.75 -9.17
C SER A 142 -4.49 1.55 -8.26
N GLU A 143 -4.17 0.39 -8.85
CA GLU A 143 -3.87 -0.87 -8.15
C GLU A 143 -2.36 -1.16 -8.13
N GLN A 144 -1.56 -0.33 -8.81
CA GLN A 144 -0.13 -0.52 -9.01
C GLN A 144 0.69 0.37 -8.07
N PHE A 145 1.55 -0.26 -7.28
CA PHE A 145 2.42 0.40 -6.33
C PHE A 145 3.89 0.23 -6.74
N HIS A 146 4.60 1.34 -6.83
CA HIS A 146 6.06 1.34 -6.94
C HIS A 146 6.66 1.17 -5.54
N ILE A 147 7.41 0.09 -5.32
CA ILE A 147 8.05 -0.20 -4.03
C ILE A 147 9.56 -0.18 -4.22
N ILE A 148 10.21 0.86 -3.71
CA ILE A 148 11.62 1.18 -3.97
C ILE A 148 12.41 1.08 -2.66
N PRO A 149 13.49 0.28 -2.58
CA PRO A 149 14.29 0.18 -1.36
C PRO A 149 14.96 1.52 -1.03
N ILE A 150 15.09 1.81 0.25
CA ILE A 150 15.92 2.91 0.75
C ILE A 150 17.30 2.33 1.07
N GLU A 151 18.34 2.95 0.52
CA GLU A 151 19.74 2.63 0.82
C GLU A 151 20.13 3.07 2.24
#